data_AF-A0A2R6ECQ7-F1
#
_entry.id   AF-A0A2R6ECQ7-F1
#
_cell.length_a   1.000
_cell.length_b   1.000
_cell.length_c   1.000
_cell.angle_alpha   90.00
_cell.angle_beta   90.00
_cell.angle_gamma   90.00
#
_symmetry.space_group_name_H-M   'P 1'
#
loop_
_entity.id
_entity.type
_entity.pdbx_description
1 polymer ?
#
loop_
_entity_poly.entity_id
_entity_poly.type
_entity_poly.pdbx_seq_one_letter_code
_entity_poly.pdbx_strand_id
1 'polypeptide(L)'
;MGTVAAFASTAGVAIAGDTSGTTEETETADATVSSGRVQRVFDFGQAGAGAAGPPGGIQEFGRRLESEYRTQEREHDLLGIERLGRIAGRLAERTGVDAVVVTRDEAGVARLREIREDGSALATETVALGSGGPVALGRLEGADPDRTLDETVVLVREAVDVASRRDGITDDSIDVWSLATDRGSVS
;
A
#
# COMPACT_ATOMS: atom_id res chain seq x y z
N MET A 1 -11.02 8.32 7.03
CA MET A 1 -9.75 7.62 6.75
C MET A 1 -10.01 6.63 5.63
N GLY A 2 -9.05 6.37 4.75
CA GLY A 2 -9.25 5.49 3.59
C GLY A 2 -8.69 4.08 3.81
N THR A 3 -8.85 3.24 2.81
CA THR A 3 -8.49 1.81 2.82
C THR A 3 -7.33 1.55 1.89
N VAL A 4 -6.40 0.69 2.32
CA VAL A 4 -5.34 0.12 1.48
C VAL A 4 -5.38 -1.40 1.61
N ALA A 5 -5.24 -2.10 0.49
CA ALA A 5 -5.21 -3.56 0.46
C ALA A 5 -4.03 -4.04 -0.41
N ALA A 6 -3.38 -5.14 -0.02
CA ALA A 6 -2.33 -5.76 -0.81
C ALA A 6 -2.37 -7.28 -0.71
N PHE A 7 -1.98 -7.95 -1.79
CA PHE A 7 -1.93 -9.41 -1.87
C PHE A 7 -0.69 -9.86 -2.64
N ALA A 8 -0.01 -10.88 -2.12
CA ALA A 8 1.11 -11.56 -2.75
C ALA A 8 0.66 -12.91 -3.31
N SER A 9 0.72 -13.04 -4.64
CA SER A 9 0.60 -14.31 -5.36
C SER A 9 1.99 -14.84 -5.75
N THR A 10 2.03 -16.06 -6.28
CA THR A 10 3.25 -16.63 -6.84
C THR A 10 3.72 -15.90 -8.11
N ALA A 11 2.81 -15.20 -8.80
CA ALA A 11 3.08 -14.39 -9.99
C ALA A 11 3.54 -12.95 -9.67
N GLY A 12 3.27 -12.44 -8.46
CA GLY A 12 3.68 -11.11 -8.06
C GLY A 12 2.80 -10.52 -6.95
N VAL A 13 2.97 -9.23 -6.69
CA VAL A 13 2.25 -8.50 -5.64
C VAL A 13 1.45 -7.36 -6.25
N ALA A 14 0.25 -7.09 -5.73
CA ALA A 14 -0.50 -5.88 -6.04
C ALA A 14 -0.90 -5.12 -4.76
N ILE A 15 -1.03 -3.80 -4.88
CA ILE A 15 -1.49 -2.87 -3.85
C ILE A 15 -2.61 -2.03 -4.46
N ALA A 16 -3.73 -1.88 -3.75
CA ALA A 16 -4.79 -0.95 -4.10
C ALA A 16 -5.08 -0.01 -2.92
N GLY A 17 -5.49 1.22 -3.23
CA GLY A 17 -5.93 2.19 -2.22
C GLY A 17 -7.00 3.12 -2.76
N ASP A 18 -7.98 3.45 -1.93
CA ASP A 18 -8.97 4.46 -2.28
C ASP A 18 -8.37 5.87 -2.21
N THR A 19 -9.03 6.83 -2.87
CA THR A 19 -8.56 8.22 -2.92
C THR A 19 -9.30 9.17 -2.00
N SER A 20 -10.25 8.72 -1.19
CA SER A 20 -11.10 9.66 -0.45
C SER A 20 -10.32 10.34 0.67
N GLY A 21 -10.51 11.64 0.76
CA GLY A 21 -10.07 12.44 1.88
C GLY A 21 -11.16 13.45 2.20
N THR A 22 -11.74 13.31 3.39
CA THR A 22 -12.39 14.44 4.03
C THR A 22 -11.27 15.22 4.72
N THR A 23 -10.96 16.42 4.23
CA THR A 23 -10.21 17.37 5.06
C THR A 23 -11.17 17.89 6.11
N GLU A 24 -10.95 17.49 7.37
CA GLU A 24 -11.60 18.14 8.51
C GLU A 24 -11.03 19.56 8.62
N GLU A 25 -11.62 20.52 7.91
CA GLU A 25 -11.53 21.92 8.33
C GLU A 25 -12.59 22.16 9.39
N THR A 26 -12.12 22.41 10.60
CA THR A 26 -12.89 22.66 11.82
C THR A 26 -14.03 23.66 11.61
N GLU A 27 -15.15 23.32 12.21
CA GLU A 27 -16.44 24.00 12.26
C GLU A 27 -16.34 25.52 12.54
N THR A 28 -16.75 26.33 11.57
CA THR A 28 -17.51 27.56 11.82
C THR A 28 -18.68 27.64 10.87
N ALA A 29 -19.85 27.21 11.34
CA ALA A 29 -21.20 27.59 10.89
C ALA A 29 -21.43 27.87 9.38
N ASP A 30 -20.99 26.96 8.49
CA ASP A 30 -21.54 26.69 7.13
C ASP A 30 -20.58 25.70 6.43
N ALA A 31 -20.47 24.47 6.98
CA ALA A 31 -19.41 23.54 6.59
C ALA A 31 -19.59 23.02 5.17
N THR A 32 -18.83 23.58 4.23
CA THR A 32 -18.60 23.00 2.91
C THR A 32 -17.61 21.85 3.06
N VAL A 33 -18.07 20.62 2.84
CA VAL A 33 -17.18 19.45 2.72
C VAL A 33 -16.32 19.65 1.47
N SER A 34 -15.04 19.98 1.66
CA SER A 34 -14.08 19.97 0.56
C SER A 34 -13.54 18.55 0.40
N SER A 35 -13.96 17.86 -0.65
CA SER A 35 -13.43 16.55 -1.03
C SER A 35 -12.01 16.71 -1.58
N GLY A 36 -11.01 16.32 -0.79
CA GLY A 36 -9.61 16.28 -1.22
C GLY A 36 -9.20 14.85 -1.58
N ARG A 37 -8.68 14.62 -2.80
CA ARG A 37 -8.09 13.32 -3.14
C ARG A 37 -6.82 13.08 -2.33
N VAL A 38 -6.71 11.92 -1.69
CA VAL A 38 -5.54 11.48 -0.94
C VAL A 38 -4.88 10.33 -1.68
N GLN A 39 -3.67 10.54 -2.19
CA GLN A 39 -2.87 9.47 -2.78
C GLN A 39 -2.40 8.52 -1.68
N ARG A 40 -2.78 7.24 -1.78
CA ARG A 40 -2.40 6.19 -0.81
C ARG A 40 -1.42 5.16 -1.37
N VAL A 41 -1.31 5.07 -2.70
CA VAL A 41 -0.41 4.15 -3.39
C VAL A 41 0.73 4.94 -4.04
N PHE A 42 1.95 4.47 -3.82
CA PHE A 42 3.18 5.12 -4.27
C PHE A 42 3.99 4.14 -5.13
N ASP A 43 4.43 4.63 -6.29
CA ASP A 43 5.24 3.90 -7.25
C ASP A 43 6.68 4.45 -7.24
N PHE A 44 7.65 3.57 -7.00
CA PHE A 44 9.08 3.87 -7.01
C PHE A 44 9.82 3.05 -8.09
N GLY A 45 9.12 2.56 -9.11
CA GLY A 45 9.67 1.75 -10.20
C GLY A 45 9.78 0.27 -9.80
N GLN A 46 10.90 -0.11 -9.18
CA GLN A 46 11.14 -1.51 -8.75
C GLN A 46 10.62 -1.80 -7.33
N ALA A 47 10.07 -0.79 -6.67
CA ALA A 47 9.41 -0.90 -5.39
C ALA A 47 8.13 -0.06 -5.37
N GLY A 48 7.23 -0.39 -4.45
CA GLY A 48 5.98 0.35 -4.26
C GLY A 48 5.55 0.31 -2.80
N ALA A 49 4.65 1.22 -2.45
CA ALA A 49 4.09 1.28 -1.11
C ALA A 49 2.62 1.66 -1.11
N GLY A 50 1.90 1.21 -0.08
CA GLY A 50 0.57 1.69 0.27
C GLY A 50 0.57 2.20 1.71
N ALA A 51 -0.16 3.27 2.04
CA ALA A 51 -0.24 3.78 3.41
C ALA A 51 -1.66 4.20 3.81
N ALA A 52 -2.02 3.90 5.06
CA ALA A 52 -3.27 4.31 5.69
C ALA A 52 -2.97 5.04 7.01
N GLY A 53 -3.73 6.10 7.29
CA GLY A 53 -3.51 6.98 8.42
C GLY A 53 -3.97 8.41 8.13
N PRO A 54 -3.51 9.40 8.90
CA PRO A 54 -3.79 10.82 8.67
C PRO A 54 -3.28 11.27 7.29
N PRO A 55 -4.03 12.10 6.52
CA PRO A 55 -3.59 12.55 5.19
C PRO A 55 -2.21 13.21 5.15
N GLY A 56 -1.87 14.01 6.17
CA GLY A 56 -0.55 14.62 6.31
C GLY A 56 0.55 13.58 6.53
N GLY A 57 0.30 12.58 7.37
CA GLY A 57 1.21 11.47 7.63
C GLY A 57 1.47 10.62 6.39
N ILE A 58 0.41 10.30 5.64
CA ILE A 58 0.51 9.54 4.36
C ILE A 58 1.41 10.29 3.36
N GLN A 59 1.17 11.59 3.16
CA GLN A 59 1.96 12.40 2.23
C GLN A 59 3.43 12.55 2.66
N GLU A 60 3.67 12.71 3.96
CA GLU A 60 5.03 12.80 4.51
C GLU A 60 5.78 11.46 4.41
N PHE A 61 5.08 10.35 4.69
CA PHE A 61 5.59 8.99 4.54
C PHE A 61 6.03 8.72 3.11
N GLY A 62 5.14 8.91 2.13
CA GLY A 62 5.42 8.64 0.72
C GLY A 62 6.61 9.45 0.20
N ARG A 63 6.63 10.76 0.49
CA ARG A 63 7.71 11.67 0.06
C ARG A 63 9.07 11.29 0.66
N ARG A 64 9.11 10.90 1.94
CA ARG A 64 10.36 10.49 2.59
C ARG A 64 10.81 9.11 2.13
N LEU A 65 9.89 8.17 1.98
CA LEU A 65 10.22 6.83 1.50
C LEU A 65 10.78 6.90 0.07
N GLU A 66 10.21 7.71 -0.81
CA GLU A 66 10.74 7.96 -2.16
C GLU A 66 12.18 8.50 -2.11
N SER A 67 12.44 9.48 -1.24
CA SER A 67 13.76 10.09 -1.09
C SER A 67 14.81 9.09 -0.59
N GLU A 68 14.45 8.27 0.40
CA GLU A 68 15.31 7.20 0.93
C GLU A 68 15.55 6.12 -0.13
N TYR A 69 14.48 5.67 -0.81
CA TYR A 69 14.56 4.66 -1.86
C TYR A 69 15.49 5.10 -2.99
N ARG A 70 15.30 6.32 -3.54
CA ARG A 70 16.17 6.87 -4.59
C ARG A 70 17.62 7.05 -4.16
N THR A 71 17.86 7.26 -2.87
CA THR A 71 19.22 7.36 -2.34
C THR A 71 19.87 5.98 -2.32
N GLN A 72 19.16 4.97 -1.83
CA GLN A 72 19.66 3.59 -1.83
C GLN A 72 19.82 3.00 -3.24
N GLU A 73 18.91 3.29 -4.17
CA GLU A 73 18.98 2.84 -5.58
C GLU A 73 20.23 3.39 -6.31
N ARG A 74 20.70 4.58 -5.92
CA ARG A 74 21.97 5.11 -6.45
C ARG A 74 23.20 4.40 -5.88
N GLU A 75 23.08 3.79 -4.72
CA GLU A 75 24.17 3.13 -3.99
C GLU A 75 24.18 1.60 -4.20
N HIS A 76 23.04 1.02 -4.61
CA HIS A 76 22.79 -0.40 -4.70
C HIS A 76 21.88 -0.73 -5.89
N ASP A 77 22.14 -1.83 -6.60
CA ASP A 77 21.33 -2.24 -7.76
C ASP A 77 19.87 -2.57 -7.42
N LEU A 78 19.59 -3.11 -6.22
CA LEU A 78 18.23 -3.38 -5.74
C LEU A 78 18.12 -3.27 -4.22
N LEU A 79 17.07 -2.58 -3.76
CA LEU A 79 16.75 -2.49 -2.34
C LEU A 79 15.92 -3.71 -1.90
N GLY A 80 16.57 -4.67 -1.24
CA GLY A 80 15.90 -5.87 -0.73
C GLY A 80 14.82 -5.57 0.33
N ILE A 81 13.80 -6.43 0.38
CA ILE A 81 12.58 -6.23 1.18
C ILE A 81 12.84 -5.97 2.67
N GLU A 82 13.82 -6.63 3.28
CA GLU A 82 14.16 -6.44 4.69
C GLU A 82 14.69 -5.03 4.99
N ARG A 83 15.49 -4.48 4.07
CA ARG A 83 16.03 -3.12 4.22
C ARG A 83 14.96 -2.08 3.97
N LEU A 84 14.13 -2.27 2.94
CA LEU A 84 12.99 -1.41 2.66
C LEU A 84 12.01 -1.40 3.85
N GLY A 85 11.69 -2.56 4.41
CA GLY A 85 10.83 -2.69 5.59
C GLY A 85 11.37 -1.94 6.81
N ARG A 86 12.67 -2.01 7.08
CA ARG A 86 13.29 -1.23 8.18
C ARG A 86 13.24 0.28 7.95
N ILE A 87 13.42 0.75 6.71
CA ILE A 87 13.30 2.17 6.38
C ILE A 87 11.85 2.61 6.59
N ALA A 88 10.91 1.85 6.03
CA ALA A 88 9.48 2.12 6.14
C ALA A 88 9.01 2.12 7.60
N GLY A 89 9.44 1.16 8.43
CA GLY A 89 9.10 1.11 9.86
C GLY A 89 9.49 2.38 10.62
N ARG A 90 10.72 2.87 10.42
CA ARG A 90 11.14 4.15 11.03
C ARG A 90 10.34 5.35 10.54
N LEU A 91 9.85 5.32 9.29
CA LEU A 91 9.01 6.39 8.76
C LEU A 91 7.58 6.29 9.26
N ALA A 92 7.03 5.09 9.39
CA ALA A 92 5.71 4.81 9.94
C ALA A 92 5.58 5.34 11.37
N GLU A 93 6.53 4.99 12.25
CA GLU A 93 6.61 5.49 13.64
C GLU A 93 6.63 7.01 13.72
N ARG A 94 7.30 7.67 12.78
CA ARG A 94 7.42 9.13 12.74
C ARG A 94 6.20 9.84 12.16
N THR A 95 5.41 9.15 11.34
CA THR A 95 4.31 9.77 10.57
C THR A 95 2.93 9.32 11.03
N GLY A 96 2.86 8.34 11.94
CA GLY A 96 1.60 7.85 12.48
C GLY A 96 0.77 7.10 11.43
N VAL A 97 1.42 6.29 10.58
CA VAL A 97 0.75 5.53 9.52
C VAL A 97 1.02 4.04 9.64
N ASP A 98 0.03 3.23 9.28
CA ASP A 98 0.27 1.86 8.86
C ASP A 98 0.59 1.85 7.36
N ALA A 99 1.47 0.95 6.93
CA ALA A 99 1.87 0.84 5.54
C ALA A 99 2.08 -0.60 5.07
N VAL A 100 2.16 -0.76 3.76
CA VAL A 100 2.68 -1.95 3.10
C VAL A 100 3.77 -1.50 2.16
N VAL A 101 4.88 -2.23 2.13
CA VAL A 101 5.97 -1.99 1.17
C VAL A 101 6.27 -3.25 0.38
N VAL A 102 6.62 -3.07 -0.88
CA VAL A 102 6.81 -4.14 -1.85
C VAL A 102 8.08 -3.88 -2.65
N THR A 103 8.88 -4.93 -2.83
CA THR A 103 10.05 -4.96 -3.73
C THR A 103 10.36 -6.42 -4.06
N ARG A 104 11.31 -6.69 -4.95
CA ARG A 104 11.82 -8.05 -5.17
C ARG A 104 12.83 -8.45 -4.10
N ASP A 105 12.91 -9.73 -3.80
CA ASP A 105 14.08 -10.31 -3.13
C ASP A 105 15.21 -10.59 -4.14
N GLU A 106 16.34 -11.08 -3.64
CA GLU A 106 17.52 -11.39 -4.47
C GLU A 106 17.24 -12.47 -5.53
N ALA A 107 16.19 -13.29 -5.34
CA ALA A 107 15.76 -14.30 -6.32
C ALA A 107 14.75 -13.74 -7.34
N GLY A 108 14.48 -12.43 -7.30
CA GLY A 108 13.51 -11.77 -8.17
C GLY A 108 12.05 -12.02 -7.78
N VAL A 109 11.79 -12.64 -6.63
CA VAL A 109 10.43 -12.88 -6.15
C VAL A 109 9.90 -11.60 -5.53
N ALA A 110 8.73 -11.14 -5.97
CA ALA A 110 8.08 -9.98 -5.36
C ALA A 110 7.61 -10.36 -3.94
N ARG A 111 8.00 -9.55 -2.96
CA ARG A 111 7.68 -9.74 -1.54
C ARG A 111 7.06 -8.48 -0.99
N LEU A 112 6.17 -8.63 -0.02
CA LEU A 112 5.61 -7.53 0.74
C LEU A 112 5.96 -7.62 2.22
N ARG A 113 5.96 -6.46 2.89
CA ARG A 113 5.98 -6.35 4.35
C ARG A 113 4.84 -5.44 4.78
N GLU A 114 4.07 -5.90 5.75
CA GLU A 114 3.19 -5.02 6.50
C GLU A 114 4.03 -4.23 7.49
N ILE A 115 3.79 -2.94 7.57
CA ILE A 115 4.46 -2.00 8.45
C ILE A 115 3.40 -1.43 9.37
N ARG A 116 3.57 -1.61 10.67
CA ARG A 116 2.66 -1.03 11.66
C ARG A 116 3.11 0.37 12.06
N GLU A 117 2.17 1.15 12.59
CA GLU A 117 2.45 2.47 13.15
C GLU A 117 3.58 2.46 14.22
N ASP A 118 3.75 1.35 14.96
CA ASP A 118 4.85 1.21 15.93
C ASP A 118 6.23 0.94 15.30
N GLY A 119 6.30 0.92 13.96
CA GLY A 119 7.50 0.67 13.18
C GLY A 119 7.86 -0.80 13.01
N SER A 120 7.07 -1.74 13.55
CA SER A 120 7.25 -3.17 13.31
C SER A 120 6.98 -3.53 11.85
N ALA A 121 7.77 -4.48 11.34
CA ALA A 121 7.66 -4.98 9.98
C ALA A 121 7.37 -6.49 9.99
N LEU A 122 6.24 -6.89 9.41
CA LEU A 122 5.74 -8.26 9.43
C LEU A 122 5.75 -8.85 8.02
N ALA A 123 6.26 -10.07 7.90
CA ALA A 123 6.14 -10.86 6.68
C ALA A 123 4.74 -11.48 6.63
N THR A 124 4.00 -11.15 5.58
CA THR A 124 2.65 -11.67 5.32
C THR A 124 2.42 -11.74 3.81
N GLU A 125 1.38 -12.46 3.40
CA GLU A 125 0.94 -12.56 2.01
C GLU A 125 -0.26 -11.65 1.73
N THR A 126 -0.93 -11.18 2.79
CA THR A 126 -2.13 -10.37 2.71
C THR A 126 -2.05 -9.22 3.70
N VAL A 127 -2.40 -8.02 3.24
CA VAL A 127 -2.45 -6.80 4.07
C VAL A 127 -3.73 -6.05 3.77
N ALA A 128 -4.40 -5.55 4.81
CA ALA A 128 -5.50 -4.63 4.69
C ALA A 128 -5.42 -3.61 5.83
N LEU A 129 -5.36 -2.32 5.48
CA LEU A 129 -5.10 -1.21 6.39
C LEU A 129 -6.21 -0.16 6.29
N GLY A 130 -6.35 0.65 7.34
CA GLY A 130 -7.35 1.71 7.42
C GLY A 130 -8.73 1.22 7.88
N SER A 131 -9.73 2.10 7.81
CA SER A 131 -11.08 1.85 8.37
C SER A 131 -11.79 0.68 7.70
N GLY A 132 -11.63 0.53 6.39
CA GLY A 132 -12.17 -0.59 5.62
C GLY A 132 -11.34 -1.87 5.70
N GLY A 133 -10.22 -1.88 6.45
CA GLY A 133 -9.28 -2.98 6.56
C GLY A 133 -9.93 -4.34 6.83
N PRO A 134 -10.79 -4.51 7.85
CA PRO A 134 -11.44 -5.78 8.12
C PRO A 134 -12.34 -6.29 6.98
N VAL A 135 -12.94 -5.39 6.21
CA VAL A 135 -13.82 -5.73 5.07
C VAL A 135 -12.99 -6.17 3.88
N ALA A 136 -11.95 -5.42 3.56
CA ALA A 136 -11.00 -5.77 2.51
C ALA A 136 -10.28 -7.08 2.84
N LEU A 137 -9.85 -7.28 4.10
CA LEU A 137 -9.21 -8.51 4.56
C LEU A 137 -10.10 -9.72 4.32
N GLY A 138 -11.38 -9.66 4.70
CA GLY A 138 -12.32 -10.76 4.45
C GLY A 138 -12.54 -11.08 2.96
N ARG A 139 -12.16 -10.19 2.03
CA ARG A 139 -12.16 -10.46 0.58
C ARG A 139 -10.86 -11.10 0.09
N LEU A 140 -9.75 -10.80 0.75
CA LEU A 140 -8.43 -11.34 0.41
C LEU A 140 -8.18 -12.71 1.08
N GLU A 141 -8.78 -12.95 2.24
CA GLU A 141 -8.64 -14.20 2.97
C GLU A 141 -9.05 -15.41 2.13
N GLY A 142 -8.17 -16.41 2.07
CA GLY A 142 -8.39 -17.63 1.29
C GLY A 142 -8.29 -17.46 -0.22
N ALA A 143 -7.82 -16.30 -0.71
CA ALA A 143 -7.49 -16.13 -2.10
C ALA A 143 -6.39 -17.12 -2.53
N ASP A 144 -6.54 -17.64 -3.75
CA ASP A 144 -5.62 -18.60 -4.33
C ASP A 144 -4.24 -17.94 -4.58
N PRO A 145 -3.15 -18.45 -3.97
CA PRO A 145 -1.82 -17.90 -4.17
C PRO A 145 -1.29 -18.11 -5.58
N ASP A 146 -1.82 -19.04 -6.37
CA ASP A 146 -1.36 -19.35 -7.74
C ASP A 146 -2.03 -18.49 -8.83
N ARG A 147 -2.79 -17.48 -8.42
CA ARG A 147 -3.39 -16.49 -9.34
C ARG A 147 -2.33 -15.77 -10.17
N THR A 148 -2.73 -15.40 -11.37
CA THR A 148 -1.95 -14.50 -12.22
C THR A 148 -1.84 -13.10 -11.60
N LEU A 149 -0.89 -12.30 -12.09
CA LEU A 149 -0.73 -10.93 -11.62
C LEU A 149 -1.98 -10.07 -11.91
N ASP A 150 -2.60 -10.24 -13.08
CA ASP A 150 -3.81 -9.51 -13.45
C ASP A 150 -5.00 -9.87 -12.55
N GLU A 151 -5.18 -11.16 -12.23
CA GLU A 151 -6.20 -11.61 -11.27
C GLU A 151 -5.92 -11.07 -9.85
N THR A 152 -4.65 -10.94 -9.48
CA THR A 152 -4.22 -10.35 -8.20
C THR A 152 -4.55 -8.85 -8.15
N VAL A 153 -4.30 -8.12 -9.24
CA VAL A 153 -4.67 -6.70 -9.41
C VAL A 153 -6.18 -6.51 -9.29
N VAL A 154 -6.97 -7.34 -9.97
CA VAL A 154 -8.44 -7.30 -9.88
C VAL A 154 -8.90 -7.57 -8.45
N LEU A 155 -8.35 -8.59 -7.79
CA LEU A 155 -8.71 -8.97 -6.43
C LEU A 155 -8.50 -7.82 -5.43
N VAL A 156 -7.33 -7.20 -5.41
CA VAL A 156 -7.05 -6.10 -4.45
C VAL A 156 -7.90 -4.87 -4.73
N ARG A 157 -8.16 -4.57 -6.01
CA ARG A 157 -9.06 -3.48 -6.41
C ARG A 157 -10.49 -3.73 -5.94
N GLU A 158 -11.01 -4.94 -6.12
CA GLU A 158 -12.34 -5.33 -5.65
C GLU A 158 -12.44 -5.31 -4.12
N ALA A 159 -11.39 -5.72 -3.41
CA ALA A 159 -11.35 -5.68 -1.95
C ALA A 159 -11.50 -4.24 -1.42
N VAL A 160 -10.79 -3.28 -2.01
CA VAL A 160 -10.92 -1.84 -1.68
C VAL A 160 -12.30 -1.31 -2.09
N ASP A 161 -12.76 -1.60 -3.30
CA ASP A 161 -14.06 -1.13 -3.80
C ASP A 161 -15.23 -1.58 -2.91
N VAL A 162 -15.20 -2.82 -2.43
CA VAL A 162 -16.21 -3.33 -1.49
C VAL A 162 -16.13 -2.62 -0.14
N ALA A 163 -14.93 -2.32 0.34
CA ALA A 163 -14.73 -1.58 1.58
C ALA A 163 -15.23 -0.13 1.47
N SER A 164 -14.85 0.60 0.42
CA SER A 164 -15.25 1.99 0.21
C SER A 164 -16.77 2.16 0.05
N ARG A 165 -17.44 1.23 -0.63
CA ARG A 165 -18.92 1.23 -0.75
C ARG A 165 -19.62 1.05 0.60
N ARG A 166 -19.04 0.26 1.51
CA ARG A 166 -19.60 0.06 2.85
C ARG A 166 -19.47 1.31 3.72
N ASP A 167 -18.41 2.09 3.51
CA ASP A 167 -18.15 3.35 4.22
C ASP A 167 -19.00 4.52 3.66
N GLY A 168 -19.87 4.26 2.68
CA GLY A 168 -20.77 5.27 2.10
C GLY A 168 -20.08 6.23 1.13
N ILE A 169 -18.89 5.88 0.67
CA ILE A 169 -18.06 6.70 -0.21
C ILE A 169 -18.35 6.29 -1.66
N THR A 170 -19.00 7.17 -2.43
CA THR A 170 -19.54 6.84 -3.77
C THR A 170 -18.78 7.42 -4.96
N ASP A 171 -17.88 8.38 -4.77
CA ASP A 171 -17.22 9.13 -5.88
C ASP A 171 -15.70 8.89 -5.97
N ASP A 172 -15.24 7.73 -5.50
CA ASP A 172 -13.82 7.53 -5.25
C ASP A 172 -13.11 6.75 -6.35
N SER A 173 -11.98 7.28 -6.77
CA SER A 173 -11.01 6.53 -7.57
C SER A 173 -10.28 5.53 -6.68
N ILE A 174 -9.90 4.40 -7.27
CA ILE A 174 -9.02 3.41 -6.65
C ILE A 174 -7.74 3.37 -7.47
N ASP A 175 -6.63 3.72 -6.83
CA ASP A 175 -5.31 3.60 -7.41
C ASP A 175 -4.80 2.18 -7.17
N VAL A 176 -4.15 1.61 -8.20
CA VAL A 176 -3.59 0.26 -8.13
C VAL A 176 -2.18 0.25 -8.68
N TRP A 177 -1.29 -0.45 -8.00
CA TRP A 177 0.09 -0.69 -8.42
C TRP A 177 0.44 -2.17 -8.25
N SER A 178 1.31 -2.69 -9.10
CA SER A 178 1.69 -4.11 -9.06
C SER A 178 3.13 -4.34 -9.48
N LEU A 179 3.74 -5.39 -8.91
CA LEU A 179 5.08 -5.84 -9.22
C LEU A 179 5.08 -7.34 -9.54
N ALA A 180 5.45 -7.68 -10.77
CA ALA A 180 5.63 -9.06 -11.18
C ALA A 180 6.83 -9.70 -10.47
N THR A 181 6.68 -10.97 -10.09
CA THR A 181 7.81 -11.84 -9.76
C THR A 181 8.59 -12.12 -11.05
N ASP A 182 9.88 -11.79 -11.05
CA ASP A 182 10.78 -12.04 -12.17
C ASP A 182 11.78 -13.13 -11.74
N ARG A 183 11.33 -14.39 -11.77
CA ARG A 183 12.23 -15.52 -11.60
C ARG A 183 13.08 -15.58 -12.86
N GLY A 184 14.23 -14.90 -12.83
CA GLY A 184 15.13 -14.78 -13.97
C GLY A 184 15.19 -16.11 -14.72
N SER A 185 14.93 -16.06 -16.02
CA SER A 185 14.88 -17.24 -16.90
C SER A 185 16.12 -18.09 -16.63
N VAL A 186 15.96 -19.20 -15.90
CA VAL A 186 17.01 -20.21 -15.79
C VAL A 186 17.08 -20.84 -17.18
N SER A 187 17.97 -20.29 -18.00
CA SER A 187 18.32 -20.82 -19.32
C SER A 187 19.39 -21.89 -19.17
#